data_AF-A0A7C5LGZ6-F1
#
_entry.id   AF-A0A7C5LGZ6-F1
#
_cell.length_a   1.000
_cell.length_b   1.000
_cell.length_c   1.000
_cell.angle_alpha   90.00
_cell.angle_beta   90.00
_cell.angle_gamma   90.00
#
_symmetry.space_group_name_H-M   'P 1'
#
loop_
_entity.id
_entity.type
_entity.pdbx_description
1 polymer ?
#
loop_
_entity_poly.entity_id
_entity_poly.type
_entity_poly.pdbx_seq_one_letter_code
_entity_poly.pdbx_strand_id
1 'polypeptide(L)'
;MARARDYLLSNLLSVPGLGTFLAGRRAIGVAQMSLATVGFVLTMYWFGAFVHLWLRTREFPVDGGPQFRWGLIGVGIFALAWLWGLASGLQIQREACKNKP
;
A
#
# COMPACT_ATOMS: atom_id res chain seq x y z
N MET A 1 -2.83 3.18 24.46
CA MET A 1 -2.63 1.83 23.92
C MET A 1 -3.62 1.50 22.80
N ALA A 2 -4.94 1.54 23.05
CA ALA A 2 -5.97 1.26 22.03
C ALA A 2 -5.78 2.08 20.75
N ARG A 3 -5.74 3.42 20.85
CA ARG A 3 -5.56 4.31 19.69
C ARG A 3 -4.29 4.06 18.86
N ALA A 4 -3.17 3.73 19.50
CA ALA A 4 -1.91 3.45 18.79
C ALA A 4 -1.96 2.12 18.04
N ARG A 5 -2.66 1.11 18.59
CA ARG A 5 -2.95 -0.14 17.89
C ARG A 5 -3.90 0.11 16.71
N ASP A 6 -4.89 0.97 16.87
CA ASP A 6 -5.83 1.31 15.80
C ASP A 6 -5.12 2.00 14.62
N TYR A 7 -4.14 2.86 14.88
CA TYR A 7 -3.30 3.45 13.84
C TYR A 7 -2.47 2.39 13.08
N LEU A 8 -1.86 1.45 13.80
CA LEU A 8 -1.14 0.33 13.16
C LEU A 8 -2.09 -0.50 12.28
N LEU A 9 -3.27 -0.85 12.80
CA LEU A 9 -4.27 -1.63 12.06
C LEU A 9 -4.77 -0.89 10.82
N SER A 10 -5.01 0.42 10.91
CA SER A 10 -5.45 1.21 9.75
C SER A 10 -4.38 1.30 8.64
N ASN A 11 -3.10 1.35 9.00
CA ASN A 11 -2.01 1.28 8.01
C ASN A 11 -1.90 -0.10 7.34
N LEU A 12 -2.30 -1.17 8.04
CA LEU A 12 -2.14 -2.55 7.57
C LEU A 12 -3.35 -3.06 6.79
N LEU A 13 -4.56 -2.71 7.25
CA LEU A 13 -5.83 -3.29 6.80
C LEU A 13 -6.67 -2.35 5.94
N SER A 14 -6.44 -1.04 6.01
CA SER A 14 -7.24 -0.06 5.27
C SER A 14 -6.44 0.56 4.12
N VAL A 15 -5.65 1.57 4.42
CA VAL A 15 -4.84 2.29 3.43
C VAL A 15 -3.47 2.57 4.06
N PRO A 16 -2.37 2.17 3.41
CA PRO A 16 -1.04 2.54 3.87
C PRO A 16 -0.92 4.06 4.06
N GLY A 17 -0.64 4.50 5.29
CA GLY A 17 -0.46 5.91 5.62
C GLY A 17 -1.62 6.59 6.33
N LEU A 18 -2.80 5.96 6.38
CA LEU A 18 -3.97 6.52 7.09
C LEU A 18 -3.69 6.63 8.60
N GLY A 19 -3.17 5.57 9.22
CA GLY A 19 -2.79 5.56 10.63
C GLY A 19 -1.66 6.53 10.95
N THR A 20 -0.69 6.65 10.04
CA THR A 20 0.39 7.63 10.16
C THR A 20 -0.14 9.07 10.14
N PHE A 21 -1.11 9.35 9.26
CA PHE A 21 -1.78 10.63 9.17
C PHE A 21 -2.58 10.96 10.45
N LEU A 22 -3.38 10.01 10.93
CA LEU A 22 -4.19 10.15 12.14
C LEU A 22 -3.35 10.29 13.42
N ALA A 23 -2.14 9.72 13.43
CA ALA A 23 -1.16 9.89 14.50
C ALA A 23 -0.46 11.27 14.51
N GLY A 24 -0.85 12.20 13.63
CA GLY A 24 -0.29 13.55 13.56
C GLY A 24 0.89 13.72 12.60
N ARG A 25 1.44 12.61 12.05
CA ARG A 25 2.52 12.64 11.05
C ARG A 25 1.98 12.84 9.64
N ARG A 26 1.21 13.92 9.44
CA ARG A 26 0.37 14.14 8.24
C ARG A 26 1.14 14.09 6.92
N ALA A 27 2.29 14.76 6.82
CA ALA A 27 3.09 14.78 5.59
C ALA A 27 3.56 13.37 5.18
N ILE A 28 4.02 12.57 6.15
CA ILE A 28 4.44 11.18 5.92
C ILE A 28 3.24 10.31 5.52
N GLY A 29 2.11 10.48 6.22
CA GLY A 29 0.88 9.76 5.88
C GLY A 29 0.40 10.05 4.46
N VAL A 30 0.41 11.32 4.03
CA VAL A 30 0.06 11.71 2.66
C VAL A 30 1.03 11.10 1.64
N ALA A 31 2.34 11.13 1.90
CA ALA A 31 3.32 10.51 1.01
C ALA A 31 3.09 8.99 0.85
N GLN A 32 2.82 8.29 1.95
CA GLN A 32 2.48 6.86 1.96
C GLN A 32 1.21 6.58 1.17
N MET A 33 0.14 7.36 1.38
CA MET A 33 -1.12 7.21 0.66
C MET A 33 -0.96 7.49 -0.84
N SER A 34 -0.19 8.50 -1.22
CA SER A 34 0.08 8.83 -2.63
C SER A 34 0.86 7.72 -3.32
N LEU A 35 1.92 7.19 -2.69
CA LEU A 35 2.69 6.07 -3.24
C LEU A 35 1.82 4.83 -3.36
N ALA A 36 1.04 4.49 -2.33
CA ALA A 36 0.12 3.36 -2.39
C ALA A 36 -0.90 3.53 -3.52
N THR A 37 -1.45 4.73 -3.71
CA THR A 37 -2.40 5.02 -4.79
C THR A 37 -1.75 4.85 -6.17
N VAL A 38 -0.54 5.40 -6.38
CA VAL A 38 0.19 5.26 -7.65
C VAL A 38 0.51 3.79 -7.95
N GLY A 39 1.02 3.07 -6.95
CA GLY A 39 1.32 1.64 -7.09
C GLY A 39 0.08 0.83 -7.45
N PHE A 40 -1.02 1.06 -6.73
CA PHE A 40 -2.30 0.41 -6.97
C PHE A 40 -2.85 0.70 -8.38
N VAL A 41 -2.83 1.96 -8.84
CA VAL A 41 -3.31 2.34 -10.17
C VAL A 41 -2.50 1.65 -11.27
N LEU A 42 -1.18 1.60 -11.16
CA LEU A 42 -0.33 0.90 -12.13
C LEU A 42 -0.61 -0.61 -12.16
N THR A 43 -0.77 -1.23 -10.99
CA THR A 43 -1.15 -2.65 -10.89
C THR A 43 -2.53 -2.90 -11.50
N MET A 44 -3.52 -2.04 -11.24
CA MET A 44 -4.87 -2.17 -11.82
C MET A 44 -4.89 -1.93 -13.33
N TYR A 45 -4.09 -1.00 -13.84
CA TYR A 45 -3.95 -0.78 -15.27
C TYR A 45 -3.41 -2.03 -15.97
N TRP A 46 -2.34 -2.63 -15.45
CA TRP A 46 -1.81 -3.89 -15.94
C TRP A 46 -2.85 -5.02 -15.81
N PHE A 47 -3.50 -5.16 -14.65
CA PHE A 47 -4.47 -6.22 -14.41
C PHE A 47 -5.67 -6.12 -15.36
N GLY A 48 -6.16 -4.91 -15.65
CA GLY A 48 -7.20 -4.67 -16.64
C GLY A 48 -6.77 -5.11 -18.05
N ALA A 49 -5.54 -4.79 -18.46
CA ALA A 49 -4.99 -5.22 -19.75
C ALA A 49 -4.82 -6.75 -19.82
N PHE A 50 -4.38 -7.37 -18.73
CA PHE A 50 -4.24 -8.82 -18.59
C PHE A 50 -5.60 -9.52 -18.74
N VAL A 51 -6.61 -9.10 -17.96
CA VAL A 51 -7.97 -9.67 -18.00
C VAL A 51 -8.60 -9.45 -19.37
N HIS A 52 -8.43 -8.27 -19.97
CA HIS A 52 -8.92 -7.98 -21.30
C HIS A 52 -8.33 -8.95 -22.35
N LEU A 53 -7.02 -9.18 -22.33
CA LEU A 53 -6.38 -10.12 -23.24
C LEU A 53 -6.91 -11.54 -23.01
N TRP A 54 -6.96 -11.99 -21.76
CA TRP A 54 -7.43 -13.33 -21.41
C TRP A 54 -8.86 -13.59 -21.87
N LEU A 55 -9.77 -12.63 -21.65
CA LEU A 55 -11.16 -12.74 -22.10
C LEU A 55 -11.29 -12.74 -23.63
N ARG A 56 -10.41 -12.00 -24.33
CA ARG A 56 -10.42 -11.90 -25.79
C ARG A 56 -9.88 -13.16 -26.47
N THR A 57 -8.77 -13.73 -25.99
CA THR A 57 -8.12 -14.90 -26.61
C THR A 57 -8.65 -16.22 -26.07
N ARG A 58 -9.30 -16.21 -24.89
CA ARG A 58 -9.64 -17.41 -24.10
C ARG A 58 -8.41 -18.22 -23.68
N GLU A 59 -7.24 -17.64 -23.78
CA GLU A 59 -5.96 -18.23 -23.38
C GLU A 59 -5.36 -17.43 -22.24
N PHE A 60 -4.87 -18.13 -21.22
CA PHE A 60 -4.27 -17.47 -20.06
C PHE A 60 -2.87 -16.94 -20.41
N PRO A 61 -2.59 -15.63 -20.26
CA PRO A 61 -1.27 -15.07 -20.58
C PRO A 61 -0.20 -15.51 -19.57
N VAL A 62 0.55 -16.56 -19.91
CA VAL A 62 1.59 -17.15 -19.04
C VAL A 62 2.85 -16.29 -18.88
N ASP A 63 3.06 -15.33 -19.79
CA ASP A 63 4.15 -14.36 -19.78
C ASP A 63 3.83 -13.10 -18.95
N GLY A 64 2.68 -13.08 -18.28
CA GLY A 64 2.18 -11.94 -17.53
C GLY A 64 1.38 -10.94 -18.37
N GLY A 65 1.24 -11.17 -19.68
CA GLY A 65 0.40 -10.36 -20.56
C GLY A 65 0.91 -8.94 -20.84
N PRO A 66 0.09 -8.10 -21.48
CA PRO A 66 0.50 -6.78 -21.91
C PRO A 66 0.87 -5.90 -20.72
N GLN A 67 1.91 -5.07 -20.86
CA GLN A 67 2.30 -4.09 -19.85
C GLN A 67 2.74 -4.70 -18.50
N PHE A 68 3.14 -5.97 -18.46
CA PHE A 68 3.55 -6.67 -17.23
C PHE A 68 4.59 -5.92 -16.38
N ARG A 69 5.55 -5.24 -17.02
CA ARG A 69 6.54 -4.39 -16.34
C ARG A 69 5.91 -3.30 -15.48
N TRP A 70 4.84 -2.65 -15.97
CA TRP A 70 4.12 -1.64 -15.19
C TRP A 70 3.36 -2.24 -14.01
N GLY A 71 2.82 -3.44 -14.18
CA GLY A 71 2.24 -4.21 -13.08
C GLY A 71 3.25 -4.49 -11.97
N LEU A 72 4.44 -4.97 -12.33
CA LEU A 72 5.54 -5.23 -11.38
C LEU A 72 6.02 -3.96 -10.68
N ILE A 73 6.20 -2.86 -11.41
CA ILE A 73 6.54 -1.56 -10.82
C ILE A 73 5.45 -1.10 -9.85
N GLY A 74 4.18 -1.23 -10.24
CA GLY A 74 3.04 -0.89 -9.40
C GLY A 74 3.02 -1.67 -8.09
N VAL A 75 3.21 -3.00 -8.16
CA VAL A 75 3.29 -3.88 -6.99
C VAL A 75 4.48 -3.48 -6.11
N GLY A 76 5.64 -3.19 -6.71
CA GLY A 76 6.83 -2.73 -5.98
C GLY A 76 6.59 -1.43 -5.22
N ILE A 77 6.03 -0.41 -5.88
CA ILE A 77 5.70 0.88 -5.27
C ILE A 77 4.68 0.70 -4.14
N PHE A 78 3.62 -0.07 -4.38
CA PHE A 78 2.60 -0.36 -3.37
C PHE A 78 3.20 -1.07 -2.16
N ALA A 79 4.02 -2.11 -2.37
CA ALA A 79 4.67 -2.85 -1.31
C ALA A 79 5.62 -1.97 -0.48
N LEU A 80 6.38 -1.07 -1.13
CA LEU A 80 7.23 -0.09 -0.43
C LEU A 80 6.40 0.85 0.43
N ALA A 81 5.29 1.39 -0.09
CA ALA A 81 4.38 2.24 0.67
C ALA A 81 3.76 1.51 1.88
N TRP A 82 3.38 0.24 1.68
CA TRP A 82 2.82 -0.62 2.72
C TRP A 82 3.83 -0.93 3.83
N LEU A 83 5.06 -1.35 3.47
CA LEU A 83 6.14 -1.61 4.43
C LEU A 83 6.51 -0.34 5.21
N TRP A 84 6.51 0.81 4.55
CA TRP A 84 6.76 2.09 5.20
C TRP A 84 5.64 2.46 6.19
N GLY A 85 4.38 2.22 5.82
CA GLY A 85 3.22 2.39 6.68
C GLY A 85 3.28 1.47 7.92
N LEU A 86 3.65 0.21 7.72
CA LEU A 86 3.87 -0.76 8.81
C LEU A 86 4.98 -0.26 9.76
N ALA A 87 6.14 0.11 9.23
CA ALA A 87 7.25 0.61 10.03
C ALA A 87 6.86 1.86 10.84
N SER A 88 6.11 2.77 10.23
CA SER A 88 5.60 3.98 10.89
C SER A 88 4.62 3.64 12.01
N GLY A 89 3.70 2.69 11.79
CA GLY A 89 2.77 2.20 12.80
C GLY A 89 3.49 1.59 14.01
N LEU A 90 4.54 0.78 13.76
CA LEU A 90 5.36 0.20 14.82
C LEU A 90 6.14 1.26 15.62
N GLN A 91 6.66 2.31 14.96
CA GLN A 91 7.31 3.43 15.65
C GLN A 91 6.34 4.17 16.57
N ILE A 92 5.14 4.49 16.09
CA ILE A 92 4.09 5.16 16.88
C ILE A 92 3.70 4.31 18.10
N GLN A 93 3.57 2.99 17.92
CA GLN A 93 3.28 2.07 19.03
C GLN A 93 4.42 2.05 20.07
N ARG A 94 5.68 2.00 19.62
CA ARG A 94 6.86 2.00 20.51
C ARG A 94 6.95 3.31 21.30
N GLU A 95 6.70 4.45 20.66
CA GLU A 95 6.66 5.76 21.32
C GLU A 95 5.56 5.85 22.37
N ALA A 96 4.36 5.35 22.04
CA ALA A 96 3.25 5.30 22.99
C ALA A 96 3.54 4.38 24.21
N CYS A 97 4.33 3.33 24.03
CA CYS A 97 4.76 2.48 25.15
C CYS A 97 5.84 3.13 26.02
N LYS A 98 6.75 3.92 25.42
CA LYS A 98 7.81 4.63 26.15
C LYS A 98 7.29 5.83 26.96
N ASN A 99 6.32 6.57 26.41
CA ASN A 99 5.77 7.77 27.05
C ASN A 99 4.62 7.49 28.04
N LYS A 100 4.62 6.32 28.67
CA LYS A 100 3.72 6.07 29.79
C LYS A 100 4.25 6.82 31.03
N PRO A 101 3.40 7.58 31.75
CA PRO A 101 3.76 8.08 33.08
C PRO A 101 3.96 6.92 34.06
#